data_AF-A0A8S2T9Q2-F1
#
_entry.id   AF-A0A8S2T9Q2-F1
#
_cell.length_a   1.000
_cell.length_b   1.000
_cell.length_c   1.000
_cell.angle_alpha   90.00
_cell.angle_beta   90.00
_cell.angle_gamma   90.00
#
_symmetry.space_group_name_H-M   'P 1'
#
loop_
_entity.id
_entity.type
_entity.pdbx_description
1 polymer ?
#
loop_
_entity_poly.entity_id
_entity_poly.type
_entity_poly.pdbx_seq_one_letter_code
_entity_poly.pdbx_strand_id
1 'polypeptide(L)'
;SFAFDSMVVTSAWRDNLYWVIYGYRNGVNTVAGGFYMQVMNQTTISCGTCTNLDTLYFVVSGGTPHLGLAQTGYEFAFDDLCISFGY
;
A
#
# COMPACT_ATOMS: atom_id res chain seq x y z
N SER A 1 9.35 12.49 -13.21
CA SER A 1 8.21 12.52 -12.30
C SER A 1 7.06 11.69 -12.87
N PHE A 2 6.14 11.24 -12.01
CA PHE A 2 4.93 10.49 -12.39
C PHE A 2 3.74 10.95 -11.55
N ALA A 3 2.53 10.54 -11.94
CA ALA A 3 1.34 10.61 -11.10
C ALA A 3 0.89 9.20 -10.70
N PHE A 4 0.47 9.05 -9.45
CA PHE A 4 -0.12 7.82 -8.95
C PHE A 4 -1.62 8.06 -8.75
N ASP A 5 -2.44 7.37 -9.53
CA ASP A 5 -3.89 7.55 -9.46
C ASP A 5 -4.49 6.63 -8.41
N SER A 6 -4.19 5.33 -8.53
CA SER A 6 -4.72 4.32 -7.63
C SER A 6 -3.93 3.02 -7.64
N MET A 7 -4.13 2.25 -6.58
CA MET A 7 -3.78 0.85 -6.51
C MET A 7 -4.96 0.06 -5.99
N VAL A 8 -4.98 -1.22 -6.31
CA VAL A 8 -5.96 -2.16 -5.80
C VAL A 8 -5.22 -3.28 -5.08
N VAL A 9 -5.63 -3.58 -3.85
CA VAL A 9 -4.97 -4.59 -2.99
C VAL A 9 -5.98 -5.42 -2.22
N THR A 10 -5.60 -6.67 -1.97
CA THR A 10 -6.32 -7.59 -1.07
C THR A 10 -5.33 -8.15 -0.06
N SER A 11 -5.71 -8.18 1.23
CA SER A 11 -4.90 -8.85 2.25
C SER A 11 -5.32 -10.31 2.39
N ALA A 12 -4.34 -11.20 2.60
CA ALA A 12 -4.63 -12.62 2.85
C ALA A 12 -5.34 -12.85 4.19
N TRP A 13 -5.23 -11.91 5.14
CA TRP A 13 -5.84 -11.98 6.46
C TRP A 13 -6.52 -10.67 6.86
N ARG A 14 -7.47 -10.77 7.81
CA ARG A 14 -8.17 -9.63 8.42
C ARG A 14 -7.55 -9.34 9.78
N ASP A 15 -6.52 -8.50 9.82
CA ASP A 15 -5.66 -8.35 11.01
C ASP A 15 -5.32 -6.89 11.40
N ASN A 16 -6.13 -5.91 10.98
CA ASN A 16 -5.91 -4.48 11.25
C ASN A 16 -4.60 -3.92 10.71
N LEU A 17 -4.15 -4.44 9.58
CA LEU A 17 -3.00 -3.94 8.86
C LEU A 17 -3.18 -2.43 8.52
N TYR A 18 -2.22 -1.58 8.88
CA TYR A 18 -2.27 -0.14 8.61
C TYR A 18 -1.27 0.24 7.52
N TRP A 19 -1.76 0.97 6.52
CA TRP A 19 -0.96 1.46 5.40
C TRP A 19 -0.79 2.95 5.47
N VAL A 20 0.39 3.39 5.06
CA VAL A 20 0.70 4.78 4.82
C VAL A 20 1.36 4.92 3.46
N ILE A 21 0.87 5.88 2.68
CA ILE A 21 1.45 6.29 1.41
C ILE A 21 2.26 7.55 1.65
N TYR A 22 3.51 7.54 1.20
CA TYR A 22 4.36 8.72 1.17
C TYR A 22 4.81 9.03 -0.25
N GLY A 23 4.35 10.14 -0.79
CA GLY A 23 4.80 10.67 -2.08
C GLY A 23 5.88 11.72 -1.88
N TYR A 24 6.97 11.63 -2.64
CA TYR A 24 8.07 12.58 -2.58
C TYR A 24 8.31 13.25 -3.94
N ARG A 25 8.64 14.53 -3.90
CA ARG A 25 9.19 15.29 -5.04
C ARG A 25 10.46 15.99 -4.60
N ASN A 26 11.56 15.82 -5.32
CA ASN A 26 12.88 16.39 -4.99
C ASN A 26 13.30 16.13 -3.54
N GLY A 27 12.98 14.94 -3.00
CA GLY A 27 13.29 14.56 -1.62
C GLY A 27 12.35 15.15 -0.54
N VAL A 28 11.37 15.96 -0.91
CA VAL A 28 10.36 16.52 0.00
C VAL A 28 9.10 15.69 -0.06
N ASN A 29 8.55 15.31 1.10
CA ASN A 29 7.27 14.61 1.17
C ASN A 29 6.13 15.58 0.82
N THR A 30 5.42 15.29 -0.27
CA THR A 30 4.31 16.10 -0.80
C THR A 30 2.95 15.44 -0.63
N VAL A 31 2.92 14.15 -0.26
CA VAL A 31 1.68 13.42 0.02
C VAL A 31 1.89 12.47 1.20
N ALA A 32 1.03 12.60 2.22
CA ALA A 32 0.90 11.62 3.28
C ALA A 32 -0.58 11.26 3.47
N GLY A 33 -0.91 9.98 3.36
CA GLY A 33 -2.25 9.46 3.62
C GLY A 33 -2.16 8.04 4.15
N GLY A 34 -3.04 7.66 5.08
CA GLY A 34 -3.02 6.31 5.62
C GLY A 34 -4.42 5.76 5.89
N PHE A 35 -4.54 4.45 5.81
CA PHE A 35 -5.80 3.72 5.94
C PHE A 35 -5.56 2.35 6.55
N TYR A 36 -6.55 1.85 7.30
CA TYR A 36 -6.53 0.48 7.80
C TYR A 36 -7.10 -0.46 6.73
N MET A 37 -6.35 -1.49 6.39
CA MET A 37 -6.83 -2.63 5.62
C MET A 37 -7.43 -3.66 6.59
N GLN A 38 -8.70 -3.98 6.38
CA GLN A 38 -9.52 -4.80 7.27
C GLN A 38 -10.18 -5.97 6.55
N VAL A 39 -9.69 -6.35 5.37
CA VAL A 39 -10.51 -7.09 4.40
C VAL A 39 -9.70 -8.07 3.56
N MET A 40 -10.17 -9.32 3.55
CA MET A 40 -9.88 -10.31 2.49
C MET A 40 -10.59 -9.98 1.16
N ASN A 41 -11.13 -8.76 1.06
CA ASN A 41 -11.80 -8.25 -0.13
C ASN A 41 -10.93 -7.16 -0.76
N GLN A 42 -11.02 -7.09 -2.08
CA GLN A 42 -10.33 -6.11 -2.90
C GLN A 42 -10.64 -4.69 -2.43
N THR A 43 -9.58 -3.93 -2.11
CA THR A 43 -9.63 -2.55 -1.62
C THR A 43 -8.92 -1.65 -2.61
N THR A 44 -9.64 -0.67 -3.16
CA THR A 44 -9.07 0.38 -4.00
C THR A 44 -8.60 1.53 -3.14
N ILE A 45 -7.34 1.92 -3.33
CA ILE A 45 -6.73 3.07 -2.70
C ILE A 45 -6.44 4.08 -3.80
N SER A 46 -7.07 5.25 -3.73
CA SER A 46 -6.87 6.33 -4.69
C SER A 46 -6.11 7.49 -4.06
N CYS A 47 -5.31 8.19 -4.87
CA CYS A 47 -4.58 9.37 -4.44
C CYS A 47 -4.67 10.48 -5.49
N GLY A 48 -5.77 11.24 -5.45
CA GLY A 48 -5.99 12.35 -6.39
C GLY A 48 -4.97 13.50 -6.30
N THR A 49 -4.13 13.54 -5.26
CA THR A 49 -3.08 14.56 -5.05
C THR A 49 -1.67 14.05 -5.32
N CYS A 50 -1.50 12.76 -5.63
CA CYS A 50 -0.20 12.14 -5.92
C CYS A 50 0.27 12.47 -7.34
N THR A 51 0.51 13.74 -7.63
CA THR A 51 1.02 14.20 -8.93
C THR A 51 2.44 14.72 -8.80
N ASN A 52 3.18 14.65 -9.92
CA ASN A 52 4.57 15.12 -10.00
C ASN A 52 5.52 14.53 -8.94
N LEU A 53 5.39 13.25 -8.65
CA LEU A 53 6.23 12.54 -7.69
C LEU A 53 7.48 11.99 -8.39
N ASP A 54 8.59 11.92 -7.65
CA ASP A 54 9.81 11.21 -8.04
C ASP A 54 9.91 9.86 -7.33
N THR A 55 9.26 9.71 -6.17
CA THR A 55 9.25 8.48 -5.39
C THR A 55 7.92 8.33 -4.66
N LEU A 56 7.42 7.10 -4.58
CA LEU A 56 6.23 6.75 -3.82
C LEU A 56 6.58 5.55 -2.94
N TYR A 57 6.38 5.68 -1.63
CA TYR A 57 6.53 4.60 -0.67
C TYR A 57 5.17 4.17 -0.16
N PHE A 58 5.02 2.85 -0.05
CA PHE A 58 3.95 2.22 0.69
C PHE A 58 4.55 1.60 1.94
N VAL A 59 4.20 2.14 3.09
CA VAL A 59 4.67 1.67 4.38
C VAL A 59 3.52 0.96 5.05
N VAL A 60 3.74 -0.31 5.39
CA VAL A 60 2.77 -1.13 6.08
C VAL A 60 3.24 -1.38 7.50
N SER A 61 2.32 -1.32 8.45
CA SER A 61 2.55 -1.58 9.86
C SER A 61 1.33 -2.22 10.52
N GLY A 62 1.47 -2.68 11.75
CA GLY A 62 0.41 -3.42 12.44
C GLY A 62 0.27 -4.83 11.87
N GLY A 63 -0.95 -5.38 11.92
CA GLY A 63 -1.18 -6.76 11.55
C GLY A 63 -0.86 -7.75 12.67
N THR A 64 -1.29 -9.00 12.48
CA THR A 64 -0.87 -10.13 13.30
C THR A 64 0.15 -10.93 12.52
N PRO A 65 1.30 -11.32 13.10
CA PRO A 65 2.23 -12.19 12.40
C PRO A 65 1.56 -13.52 12.02
N HIS A 66 1.51 -13.82 10.72
CA HIS A 66 0.99 -15.08 10.21
C HIS A 66 2.14 -16.02 9.82
N LEU A 67 1.96 -17.31 10.05
CA LEU A 67 2.93 -18.32 9.62
C LEU A 67 3.06 -18.27 8.10
N GLY A 68 4.30 -18.35 7.63
CA GLY A 68 4.57 -18.41 6.20
C GLY A 68 4.01 -19.64 5.49
N LEU A 69 4.02 -19.64 4.17
CA LEU A 69 3.46 -20.68 3.31
C LEU A 69 4.05 -22.08 3.61
N ALA A 70 5.31 -22.13 4.07
CA ALA A 70 6.01 -23.35 4.50
C ALA A 70 5.94 -23.60 6.03
N GLN A 71 5.13 -22.84 6.75
CA GLN A 71 5.04 -22.82 8.22
C GLN A 71 6.34 -22.44 8.94
N THR A 72 7.31 -21.89 8.20
CA THR A 72 8.58 -21.39 8.73
C THR A 72 8.62 -19.87 8.62
N GLY A 73 8.87 -19.19 9.73
CA GLY A 73 8.95 -17.72 9.78
C GLY A 73 7.58 -17.03 9.72
N TYR A 74 7.63 -15.70 9.68
CA TYR A 74 6.48 -14.84 9.47
C TYR A 74 6.51 -14.28 8.07
N GLU A 75 5.39 -14.34 7.36
CA GLU A 75 5.28 -13.78 6.01
C GLU A 75 4.31 -12.62 5.99
N PHE A 76 4.59 -11.72 5.06
CA PHE A 76 3.70 -10.68 4.65
C PHE A 76 3.25 -10.99 3.23
N ALA A 77 1.96 -11.29 3.04
CA ALA A 77 1.41 -11.75 1.77
C ALA A 77 0.37 -10.79 1.22
N PHE A 78 0.50 -10.53 -0.08
CA PHE A 78 -0.52 -9.87 -0.90
C PHE A 78 -0.91 -10.77 -2.04
N ASP A 79 -2.17 -10.63 -2.45
CA ASP A 79 -2.66 -11.18 -3.70
C ASP A 79 -3.16 -10.04 -4.59
N ASP A 80 -2.92 -10.16 -5.90
CA ASP A 80 -3.36 -9.23 -6.95
C ASP A 80 -3.01 -7.73 -6.74
N LEU A 81 -1.73 -7.38 -6.76
CA LEU A 81 -1.29 -5.98 -6.81
C LEU A 81 -1.42 -5.41 -8.22
N CYS A 82 -2.32 -4.44 -8.39
CA CYS A 82 -2.40 -3.60 -9.59
C CYS A 82 -2.05 -2.15 -9.25
N ILE A 83 -1.10 -1.56 -10.00
CA ILE A 83 -0.66 -0.17 -9.85
C ILE A 83 -0.95 0.57 -11.15
N SER A 84 -1.69 1.67 -11.06
CA SER A 84 -2.01 2.53 -12.20
C SER A 84 -1.37 3.91 -12.05
N PHE A 85 -0.77 4.39 -13.14
CA PHE A 85 -0.19 5.72 -13.23
C PHE A 85 -1.04 6.61 -14.13
N GLY A 86 -1.25 7.85 -13.71
CA GLY A 86 -1.90 8.89 -14.52
C GLY A 86 -0.89 9.60 -15.42
N TYR A 87 -1.34 10.03 -16.60
CA TYR A 87 -0.57 10.92 -17.49
C TYR A 87 -0.78 12.39 -17.13
#